data_AF-A0A7W3Y1T8-F1
#
_entry.id   AF-A0A7W3Y1T8-F1
#
_cell.length_a   1.000
_cell.length_b   1.000
_cell.length_c   1.000
_cell.angle_alpha   90.00
_cell.angle_beta   90.00
_cell.angle_gamma   90.00
#
_symmetry.space_group_name_H-M   'P 1'
#
loop_
_entity.id
_entity.type
_entity.pdbx_description
1 polymer ?
#
loop_
_entity_poly.entity_id
_entity_poly.type
_entity_poly.pdbx_seq_one_letter_code
_entity_poly.pdbx_strand_id
1 'polypeptide(L)'
;MRIFGRARQRPSTDWRLATHRAFTLIDDGRYEDAGELLTRAADLEPWLSESWFNLALLHKFRHDWERSRAAGLRAVALLERHAGAPDWWNVGIAATALQDWPLARRAWQAYGLDVPQQQDVSGEPLGMALGGAAVRLSPEGESEVVWGRRLDPARMVIRNIPLPSSGRRWGEVVLHDGVPNGERTIVGPEGHTTVHPVFDEIELWAPSSVPTWVVLLEAAEESDRDALERLAAEAGYAAEDWSSSVRLLCRACSESRMPSEQGDGLAQHDPHDHSVPGRPGPLGHTGAGMLWSPERECGLAAPASLVRGLLDGWVADSPDTREWRDLEEVC
;
A
#
# COMPACT_ATOMS: atom_id res chain seq x y z
N MET A 1 24.14 47.92 -15.08
CA MET A 1 23.04 46.94 -14.89
C MET A 1 22.96 46.06 -16.13
N ARG A 2 23.69 44.94 -16.14
CA ARG A 2 23.70 43.98 -17.26
C ARG A 2 22.78 42.83 -16.89
N ILE A 3 21.73 42.66 -17.69
CA ILE A 3 20.83 41.51 -17.64
C ILE A 3 21.64 40.31 -18.14
N PHE A 4 22.04 39.42 -17.24
CA PHE A 4 22.61 38.14 -17.62
C PHE A 4 21.48 37.32 -18.26
N GLY A 5 21.48 37.25 -19.60
CA GLY A 5 20.72 36.22 -20.30
C GLY A 5 21.13 34.86 -19.75
N ARG A 6 20.15 34.02 -19.40
CA ARG A 6 20.37 32.61 -19.07
C ARG A 6 21.09 31.95 -20.25
N ALA A 7 22.41 31.91 -20.21
CA ALA A 7 23.16 31.00 -21.06
C ALA A 7 22.65 29.60 -20.68
N ARG A 8 22.10 28.86 -21.64
CA ARG A 8 21.80 27.43 -21.47
C ARG A 8 23.14 26.73 -21.22
N GLN A 9 23.54 26.67 -19.95
CA GLN A 9 24.67 25.87 -19.51
C GLN A 9 24.28 24.41 -19.78
N ARG A 10 25.17 23.67 -20.42
CA ARG A 10 25.01 22.21 -20.53
C ARG A 10 25.57 21.62 -19.24
N PRO A 11 24.82 20.73 -18.56
CA PRO A 11 25.34 20.03 -17.40
C PRO A 11 26.65 19.31 -17.73
N SER A 12 27.58 19.29 -16.79
CA SER A 12 28.86 18.62 -16.90
C SER A 12 28.70 17.09 -17.04
N THR A 13 29.68 16.45 -17.68
CA THR A 13 29.77 14.99 -17.75
C THR A 13 29.95 14.37 -16.36
N ASP A 14 30.67 15.06 -15.47
CA ASP A 14 30.92 14.60 -14.10
C ASP A 14 29.63 14.50 -13.29
N TRP A 15 28.71 15.47 -13.44
CA TRP A 15 27.37 15.40 -12.85
C TRP A 15 26.60 14.15 -13.30
N ARG A 16 26.60 13.84 -14.61
CA ARG A 16 25.92 12.64 -15.15
C ARG A 16 26.51 11.35 -14.59
N LEU A 17 27.84 11.27 -14.56
CA LEU A 17 28.53 10.08 -14.08
C LEU A 17 28.28 9.85 -12.58
N ALA A 18 28.32 10.92 -11.77
CA ALA A 18 27.98 10.86 -10.36
C ALA A 18 26.55 10.36 -10.13
N THR A 19 25.59 10.92 -10.88
CA THR A 19 24.17 10.53 -10.81
C THR A 19 23.96 9.08 -11.20
N HIS A 20 24.48 8.63 -12.34
CA HIS A 20 24.34 7.24 -12.79
C HIS A 20 24.92 6.25 -11.78
N ARG A 21 26.12 6.55 -11.26
CA ARG A 21 26.76 5.70 -10.24
C ARG A 21 25.98 5.68 -8.94
N ALA A 22 25.36 6.80 -8.55
CA ALA A 22 24.53 6.85 -7.36
C ALA A 22 23.30 5.94 -7.48
N PHE A 23 22.64 5.88 -8.64
CA PHE A 23 21.50 4.96 -8.84
C PHE A 23 21.91 3.49 -8.80
N THR A 24 23.05 3.12 -9.37
CA THR A 24 23.60 1.75 -9.19
C THR A 24 23.82 1.42 -7.72
N LEU A 25 24.32 2.38 -6.92
CA LEU A 25 24.51 2.17 -5.48
C LEU A 25 23.19 2.09 -4.72
N ILE A 26 22.15 2.83 -5.14
CA ILE A 26 20.79 2.73 -4.58
C ILE A 26 20.24 1.33 -4.83
N ASP A 27 20.38 0.81 -6.05
CA ASP A 27 19.94 -0.54 -6.40
C ASP A 27 20.66 -1.62 -5.56
N ASP A 28 21.92 -1.36 -5.19
CA ASP A 28 22.73 -2.21 -4.29
C ASP A 28 22.45 -1.96 -2.78
N GLY A 29 21.51 -1.09 -2.42
CA GLY A 29 21.20 -0.72 -1.02
C GLY A 29 22.26 0.14 -0.32
N ARG A 30 23.23 0.69 -1.06
CA ARG A 30 24.34 1.53 -0.56
C ARG A 30 23.96 3.02 -0.58
N TYR A 31 22.95 3.38 0.21
CA TYR A 31 22.41 4.74 0.21
C TYR A 31 23.42 5.82 0.64
N GLU A 32 24.36 5.50 1.53
CA GLU A 32 25.40 6.38 2.10
C GLU A 32 26.31 6.89 1.00
N ASP A 33 26.90 5.97 0.25
CA ASP A 33 27.76 6.28 -0.89
C ASP A 33 26.99 7.00 -2.01
N ALA A 34 25.73 6.60 -2.25
CA ALA A 34 24.87 7.29 -3.21
C ALA A 34 24.61 8.75 -2.80
N GLY A 35 24.50 9.01 -1.49
CA GLY A 35 24.30 10.35 -0.93
C GLY A 35 25.46 11.30 -1.13
N GLU A 36 26.68 10.81 -0.99
CA GLU A 36 27.88 11.60 -1.29
C GLU A 36 27.91 12.02 -2.76
N LEU A 37 27.58 11.09 -3.67
CA LEU A 37 27.56 11.34 -5.10
C LEU A 37 26.45 12.31 -5.53
N LEU A 38 25.22 12.15 -4.99
CA LEU A 38 24.10 13.04 -5.32
C LEU A 38 24.25 14.43 -4.70
N THR A 39 24.86 14.54 -3.51
CA THR A 39 25.23 15.83 -2.93
C THR A 39 26.25 16.54 -3.84
N ARG A 40 27.31 15.83 -4.25
CA ARG A 40 28.29 16.37 -5.20
C ARG A 40 27.65 16.77 -6.53
N ALA A 41 26.70 15.99 -7.04
CA ALA A 41 25.96 16.33 -8.25
C ALA A 41 25.17 17.65 -8.09
N ALA A 42 24.48 17.84 -6.95
CA ALA A 42 23.80 19.08 -6.63
C ALA A 42 24.75 20.28 -6.49
N ASP A 43 25.97 20.07 -5.98
CA ASP A 43 26.99 21.12 -5.88
C ASP A 43 27.60 21.49 -7.23
N LEU A 44 27.78 20.51 -8.13
CA LEU A 44 28.29 20.74 -9.49
C LEU A 44 27.29 21.55 -10.33
N GLU A 45 26.00 21.22 -10.24
CA GLU A 45 24.95 21.83 -11.05
C GLU A 45 23.78 22.34 -10.17
N PRO A 46 23.99 23.37 -9.33
CA PRO A 46 22.99 23.85 -8.37
C PRO A 46 21.79 24.55 -9.01
N TRP A 47 21.90 24.86 -10.30
CA TRP A 47 20.88 25.49 -11.14
C TRP A 47 20.03 24.47 -11.90
N LEU A 48 20.41 23.18 -11.88
CA LEU A 48 19.72 22.10 -12.57
C LEU A 48 18.70 21.44 -11.62
N SER A 49 17.41 21.45 -11.99
CA SER A 49 16.33 20.82 -11.21
C SER A 49 16.62 19.33 -10.93
N GLU A 50 17.11 18.62 -11.94
CA GLU A 50 17.37 17.17 -11.90
C GLU A 50 18.35 16.77 -10.79
N SER A 51 19.36 17.60 -10.49
CA SER A 51 20.30 17.33 -9.40
C SER A 51 19.60 17.28 -8.04
N TRP A 52 18.71 18.25 -7.81
CA TRP A 52 17.93 18.34 -6.56
C TRP A 52 16.83 17.29 -6.50
N PHE A 53 16.21 16.98 -7.63
CA PHE A 53 15.22 15.91 -7.75
C PHE A 53 15.80 14.56 -7.36
N ASN A 54 16.97 14.20 -7.89
CA ASN A 54 17.64 12.93 -7.58
C ASN A 54 18.05 12.87 -6.11
N LEU A 55 18.55 13.98 -5.54
CA LEU A 55 18.86 14.05 -4.12
C LEU A 55 17.60 13.89 -3.25
N ALA A 56 16.47 14.49 -3.64
CA ALA A 56 15.19 14.32 -2.96
C ALA A 56 14.71 12.85 -3.00
N LEU A 57 14.86 12.17 -4.14
CA LEU A 57 14.55 10.75 -4.28
C LEU A 57 15.37 9.88 -3.33
N LEU A 58 16.68 10.11 -3.22
CA LEU A 58 17.51 9.39 -2.26
C LEU A 58 17.01 9.58 -0.81
N HIS A 59 16.69 10.81 -0.43
CA HIS A 59 16.16 11.09 0.90
C HIS A 59 14.82 10.41 1.14
N LYS A 60 13.96 10.34 0.12
CA LYS A 60 12.72 9.55 0.15
C LYS A 60 13.00 8.07 0.36
N PHE A 61 13.95 7.45 -0.35
CA PHE A 61 14.28 6.03 -0.14
C PHE A 61 14.80 5.72 1.28
N ARG A 62 15.32 6.73 1.97
CA ARG A 62 15.76 6.64 3.38
C ARG A 62 14.68 7.04 4.39
N HIS A 63 13.51 7.45 3.93
CA HIS A 63 12.46 8.05 4.75
C HIS A 63 12.94 9.30 5.53
N ASP A 64 13.96 10.01 5.02
CA ASP A 64 14.40 11.32 5.53
C ASP A 64 13.52 12.41 4.91
N TRP A 65 12.28 12.48 5.38
CA TRP A 65 11.23 13.31 4.80
C TRP A 65 11.55 14.80 4.84
N GLU A 66 12.24 15.26 5.88
CA GLU A 66 12.68 16.66 6.01
C GLU A 66 13.69 17.04 4.91
N ARG A 67 14.73 16.22 4.71
CA ARG A 67 15.69 16.48 3.62
C ARG A 67 15.08 16.25 2.24
N SER A 68 14.19 15.27 2.10
CA SER A 68 13.44 15.03 0.87
C SER A 68 12.60 16.26 0.49
N ARG A 69 11.85 16.82 1.44
CA ARG A 69 11.09 18.07 1.26
C ARG A 69 12.01 19.22 0.87
N ALA A 70 13.13 19.43 1.56
CA ALA A 70 14.04 20.54 1.30
C ALA A 70 14.65 20.47 -0.12
N ALA A 71 15.16 19.30 -0.52
CA ALA A 71 15.71 19.08 -1.86
C ALA A 71 14.61 19.16 -2.93
N GLY A 72 13.43 18.58 -2.68
CA GLY A 72 12.30 18.63 -3.62
C GLY A 72 11.79 20.06 -3.85
N LEU A 73 11.69 20.87 -2.79
CA LEU A 73 11.34 22.30 -2.91
C LEU A 73 12.37 23.08 -3.74
N ARG A 74 13.65 22.71 -3.63
CA ARG A 74 14.71 23.30 -4.45
C ARG A 74 14.60 22.88 -5.92
N ALA A 75 14.25 21.63 -6.19
CA ALA A 75 14.00 21.12 -7.53
C ALA A 75 12.84 21.87 -8.20
N VAL A 76 11.65 21.90 -7.56
CA VAL A 76 10.47 22.55 -8.13
C VAL A 76 10.66 24.05 -8.37
N ALA A 77 11.48 24.74 -7.58
CA ALA A 77 11.81 26.15 -7.78
C ALA A 77 12.67 26.43 -9.03
N LEU A 78 13.31 25.40 -9.58
CA LEU A 78 14.17 25.49 -10.76
C LEU A 78 13.46 25.03 -12.05
N LEU A 79 12.24 24.49 -11.95
CA LEU A 79 11.48 24.01 -13.09
C LEU A 79 11.11 25.15 -14.06
N GLU A 80 11.29 24.92 -15.36
CA GLU A 80 10.80 25.83 -16.39
C GLU A 80 9.30 25.61 -16.69
N ARG A 81 8.79 24.38 -16.50
CA ARG A 81 7.38 24.00 -16.64
C ARG A 81 6.87 23.38 -15.35
N HIS A 82 5.79 23.93 -14.80
CA HIS A 82 5.38 23.66 -13.43
C HIS A 82 4.28 22.60 -13.30
N ALA A 83 3.34 22.54 -14.26
CA ALA A 83 2.24 21.58 -14.20
C ALA A 83 2.68 20.17 -14.63
N GLY A 84 2.30 19.15 -13.86
CA GLY A 84 2.56 17.74 -14.19
C GLY A 84 3.99 17.25 -13.98
N ALA A 85 4.86 18.05 -13.35
CA ALA A 85 6.24 17.65 -13.11
C ALA A 85 6.31 16.62 -11.96
N PRO A 86 7.02 15.48 -12.13
CA PRO A 86 7.15 14.46 -11.10
C PRO A 86 7.80 14.97 -9.80
N ASP A 87 8.56 16.06 -9.86
CA ASP A 87 9.11 16.76 -8.71
C ASP A 87 8.03 17.16 -7.70
N TRP A 88 6.87 17.66 -8.17
CA TRP A 88 5.75 18.01 -7.30
C TRP A 88 5.13 16.80 -6.63
N TRP A 89 5.15 15.63 -7.29
CA TRP A 89 4.66 14.41 -6.68
C TRP A 89 5.50 14.02 -5.46
N ASN A 90 6.82 14.03 -5.59
CA ASN A 90 7.72 13.71 -4.47
C ASN A 90 7.66 14.75 -3.34
N VAL A 91 7.51 16.04 -3.66
CA VAL A 91 7.24 17.08 -2.65
C VAL A 91 5.93 16.79 -1.91
N GLY A 92 4.89 16.34 -2.64
CA GLY A 92 3.62 15.95 -2.06
C GLY A 92 3.74 14.78 -1.10
N ILE A 93 4.47 13.71 -1.47
CA ILE A 93 4.71 12.57 -0.58
C ILE A 93 5.42 13.03 0.70
N ALA A 94 6.53 13.77 0.57
CA ALA A 94 7.29 14.23 1.72
C ALA A 94 6.47 15.15 2.63
N ALA A 95 5.65 16.03 2.05
CA ALA A 95 4.75 16.88 2.82
C ALA A 95 3.65 16.08 3.53
N THR A 96 3.09 15.05 2.89
CA THR A 96 2.10 14.15 3.49
C THR A 96 2.72 13.36 4.66
N ALA A 97 3.94 12.82 4.48
CA ALA A 97 4.67 12.14 5.53
C ALA A 97 4.88 13.03 6.77
N LEU A 98 5.26 14.30 6.53
CA LEU A 98 5.47 15.31 7.57
C LEU A 98 4.19 15.98 8.08
N GLN A 99 3.02 15.62 7.58
CA GLN A 99 1.74 16.25 7.92
C GLN A 99 1.68 17.77 7.61
N ASP A 100 2.52 18.24 6.67
CA ASP A 100 2.49 19.61 6.16
C ASP A 100 1.38 19.75 5.12
N TRP A 101 0.13 19.72 5.58
CA TRP A 101 -1.06 19.71 4.71
C TRP A 101 -1.15 20.90 3.75
N PRO A 102 -0.79 22.14 4.15
CA PRO A 102 -0.73 23.25 3.20
C PRO A 102 0.26 23.00 2.06
N LEU A 103 1.44 22.44 2.33
CA LEU A 103 2.39 22.10 1.28
C LEU A 103 1.91 20.91 0.44
N ALA A 104 1.38 19.86 1.07
CA ALA A 104 0.88 18.68 0.37
C ALA A 104 -0.21 19.06 -0.65
N ARG A 105 -1.20 19.87 -0.25
CA ARG A 105 -2.24 20.39 -1.17
C ARG A 105 -1.64 21.16 -2.34
N ARG A 106 -0.72 22.09 -2.07
CA ARG A 106 -0.06 22.88 -3.12
C ARG A 106 0.68 21.96 -4.09
N ALA A 107 1.39 20.96 -3.57
CA ALA A 107 2.15 20.02 -4.38
C ALA A 107 1.23 19.16 -5.27
N TRP A 108 0.16 18.60 -4.72
CA TRP A 108 -0.83 17.83 -5.47
C TRP A 108 -1.55 18.66 -6.55
N GLN A 109 -1.92 19.91 -6.23
CA GLN A 109 -2.51 20.84 -7.20
C GLN A 109 -1.50 21.24 -8.29
N ALA A 110 -0.24 21.48 -7.93
CA ALA A 110 0.81 21.82 -8.89
C ALA A 110 1.17 20.63 -9.79
N TYR A 111 1.09 19.40 -9.26
CA TYR A 111 1.15 18.19 -10.08
C TYR A 111 -0.04 18.11 -11.06
N GLY A 112 -1.18 18.67 -10.70
CA GLY A 112 -2.36 18.77 -11.57
C GLY A 112 -3.56 17.94 -11.10
N LEU A 113 -3.56 17.47 -9.85
CA LEU A 113 -4.69 16.78 -9.25
C LEU A 113 -5.78 17.78 -8.84
N ASP A 114 -7.04 17.39 -9.05
CA ASP A 114 -8.19 18.13 -8.53
C ASP A 114 -8.34 17.85 -7.03
N VAL A 115 -7.72 18.71 -6.22
CA VAL A 115 -7.75 18.63 -4.76
C VAL A 115 -8.97 19.40 -4.25
N PRO A 116 -9.94 18.74 -3.59
CA PRO A 116 -11.09 19.44 -3.03
C PRO A 116 -10.67 20.57 -2.09
N GLN A 117 -11.46 21.65 -2.10
CA GLN A 117 -11.33 22.75 -1.14
C GLN A 117 -11.30 22.20 0.30
N GLN A 118 -10.56 22.87 1.18
CA GLN A 118 -10.50 22.47 2.59
C GLN A 118 -11.90 22.56 3.21
N GLN A 119 -12.45 21.41 3.58
CA GLN A 119 -13.77 21.31 4.21
C GLN A 119 -13.67 21.06 5.73
N ASP A 120 -12.52 20.58 6.20
CA ASP A 120 -12.29 20.18 7.59
C ASP A 120 -11.17 21.00 8.27
N VAL A 121 -11.19 21.02 9.60
CA VAL A 121 -10.22 21.63 10.51
C VAL A 121 -8.83 20.98 10.37
N SER A 122 -8.77 19.66 10.09
CA SER A 122 -7.51 18.94 9.90
C SER A 122 -6.64 19.53 8.79
N GLY A 123 -7.26 20.08 7.74
CA GLY A 123 -6.55 20.59 6.57
C GLY A 123 -6.06 19.51 5.61
N GLU A 124 -6.35 18.23 5.84
CA GLU A 124 -5.86 17.10 5.02
C GLU A 124 -6.45 17.05 3.59
N PRO A 125 -5.67 16.69 2.55
CA PRO A 125 -6.10 16.66 1.15
C PRO A 125 -7.01 15.46 0.81
N LEU A 126 -8.08 15.27 1.57
CA LEU A 126 -9.03 14.16 1.43
C LEU A 126 -10.12 14.43 0.38
N GLY A 127 -10.87 13.38 0.04
CA GLY A 127 -12.09 13.47 -0.77
C GLY A 127 -11.87 13.39 -2.28
N MET A 128 -10.66 13.09 -2.73
CA MET A 128 -10.37 12.82 -4.14
C MET A 128 -10.97 11.48 -4.59
N ALA A 129 -11.50 11.43 -5.80
CA ALA A 129 -11.97 10.20 -6.43
C ALA A 129 -10.80 9.40 -7.01
N LEU A 130 -9.98 8.81 -6.13
CA LEU A 130 -8.79 8.07 -6.55
C LEU A 130 -9.13 6.67 -7.06
N GLY A 131 -10.21 6.06 -6.56
CA GLY A 131 -10.61 4.68 -6.85
C GLY A 131 -9.94 3.65 -5.94
N GLY A 132 -10.43 2.41 -5.95
CA GLY A 132 -9.87 1.31 -5.17
C GLY A 132 -8.46 0.92 -5.62
N ALA A 133 -7.64 0.44 -4.68
CA ALA A 133 -6.27 0.00 -4.93
C ALA A 133 -5.87 -1.04 -3.88
N ALA A 134 -4.78 -1.74 -4.16
CA ALA A 134 -4.12 -2.62 -3.20
C ALA A 134 -2.72 -2.08 -2.88
N VAL A 135 -2.13 -2.59 -1.79
CA VAL A 135 -0.78 -2.26 -1.35
C VAL A 135 0.00 -3.53 -0.99
N ARG A 136 1.27 -3.59 -1.39
CA ARG A 136 2.24 -4.57 -0.90
C ARG A 136 2.77 -4.11 0.45
N LEU A 137 2.52 -4.90 1.47
CA LEU A 137 3.15 -4.73 2.77
C LEU A 137 4.49 -5.45 2.75
N SER A 138 5.52 -4.85 3.34
CA SER A 138 6.86 -5.45 3.41
C SER A 138 7.40 -5.95 2.04
N PRO A 139 7.49 -5.08 1.01
CA PRO A 139 7.84 -5.47 -0.37
C PRO A 139 9.22 -6.16 -0.51
N GLU A 140 10.16 -5.86 0.40
CA GLU A 140 11.48 -6.50 0.44
C GLU A 140 11.55 -7.72 1.38
N GLY A 141 10.47 -8.01 2.11
CA GLY A 141 10.34 -9.12 3.06
C GLY A 141 9.37 -10.20 2.56
N GLU A 142 8.54 -10.73 3.46
CA GLU A 142 7.56 -11.79 3.15
C GLU A 142 6.45 -11.36 2.17
N SER A 143 6.32 -10.06 1.88
CA SER A 143 5.42 -9.48 0.87
C SER A 143 3.98 -9.99 0.88
N GLU A 144 3.07 -9.19 1.43
CA GLU A 144 1.63 -9.47 1.39
C GLU A 144 0.91 -8.39 0.59
N VAL A 145 -0.01 -8.77 -0.31
CA VAL A 145 -0.82 -7.80 -1.06
C VAL A 145 -2.22 -7.72 -0.48
N VAL A 146 -2.55 -6.58 0.08
CA VAL A 146 -3.83 -6.32 0.75
C VAL A 146 -4.60 -5.21 0.06
N TRP A 147 -5.92 -5.28 0.12
CA TRP A 147 -6.81 -4.20 -0.30
C TRP A 147 -6.82 -3.07 0.72
N GLY A 148 -6.87 -1.86 0.20
CA GLY A 148 -6.99 -0.66 0.99
C GLY A 148 -7.84 0.40 0.33
N ARG A 149 -8.13 1.45 1.11
CA ARG A 149 -8.80 2.64 0.60
C ARG A 149 -7.80 3.79 0.59
N ARG A 150 -7.56 4.36 -0.59
CA ARG A 150 -6.75 5.58 -0.70
C ARG A 150 -7.47 6.73 -0.01
N LEU A 151 -6.75 7.39 0.90
CA LEU A 151 -7.22 8.58 1.60
C LEU A 151 -6.90 9.84 0.77
N ASP A 152 -5.71 9.83 0.19
CA ASP A 152 -5.16 10.86 -0.68
C ASP A 152 -4.14 10.20 -1.64
N PRO A 153 -3.41 10.95 -2.48
CA PRO A 153 -2.51 10.37 -3.49
C PRO A 153 -1.39 9.48 -2.95
N ALA A 154 -1.03 9.61 -1.66
CA ALA A 154 0.13 8.94 -1.07
C ALA A 154 -0.20 8.08 0.16
N ARG A 155 -1.41 8.17 0.72
CA ARG A 155 -1.85 7.39 1.89
C ARG A 155 -2.94 6.38 1.54
N MET A 156 -2.78 5.17 2.04
CA MET A 156 -3.79 4.12 1.96
C MET A 156 -4.09 3.55 3.35
N VAL A 157 -5.37 3.47 3.73
CA VAL A 157 -5.80 2.73 4.91
C VAL A 157 -6.05 1.28 4.54
N ILE A 158 -5.45 0.34 5.29
CA ILE A 158 -5.58 -1.09 5.10
C ILE A 158 -7.00 -1.54 5.47
N ARG A 159 -7.63 -2.37 4.62
CA ARG A 159 -9.02 -2.84 4.81
C ARG A 159 -9.12 -4.35 5.02
N ASN A 160 -8.19 -5.14 4.51
CA ASN A 160 -8.02 -6.54 4.93
C ASN A 160 -7.43 -6.64 6.33
N ILE A 161 -7.46 -7.85 6.89
CA ILE A 161 -6.68 -8.21 8.07
C ILE A 161 -5.39 -8.88 7.56
N PRO A 162 -4.24 -8.18 7.60
CA PRO A 162 -2.98 -8.76 7.15
C PRO A 162 -2.61 -10.01 7.96
N LEU A 163 -1.91 -10.93 7.31
CA LEU A 163 -1.33 -12.10 7.99
C LEU A 163 -0.31 -11.65 9.05
N PRO A 164 -0.14 -12.42 10.15
CA PRO A 164 0.75 -12.02 11.25
C PRO A 164 2.21 -11.79 10.81
N SER A 165 2.66 -12.53 9.79
CA SER A 165 4.00 -12.42 9.22
C SER A 165 4.28 -11.06 8.57
N SER A 166 3.26 -10.31 8.18
CA SER A 166 3.42 -8.96 7.61
C SER A 166 3.89 -7.94 8.65
N GLY A 167 3.63 -8.19 9.94
CA GLY A 167 3.86 -7.21 11.01
C GLY A 167 2.97 -5.96 10.90
N ARG A 168 1.84 -6.07 10.20
CA ARG A 168 0.86 -4.99 9.98
C ARG A 168 -0.50 -5.35 10.56
N ARG A 169 -1.36 -4.34 10.71
CA ARG A 169 -2.69 -4.48 11.28
C ARG A 169 -3.77 -3.87 10.40
N TRP A 170 -4.98 -4.38 10.59
CA TRP A 170 -6.18 -3.77 10.02
C TRP A 170 -6.33 -2.31 10.48
N GLY A 171 -6.71 -1.43 9.55
CA GLY A 171 -6.92 -0.02 9.82
C GLY A 171 -5.65 0.83 9.92
N GLU A 172 -4.46 0.24 9.78
CA GLU A 172 -3.23 1.00 9.63
C GLU A 172 -3.24 1.84 8.36
N VAL A 173 -2.52 2.95 8.38
CA VAL A 173 -2.32 3.80 7.22
C VAL A 173 -0.86 3.73 6.80
N VAL A 174 -0.64 3.36 5.54
CA VAL A 174 0.68 3.24 4.94
C VAL A 174 0.90 4.33 3.89
N LEU A 175 2.15 4.76 3.73
CA LEU A 175 2.57 5.57 2.59
C LEU A 175 2.86 4.68 1.39
N HIS A 176 2.54 5.18 0.20
CA HIS A 176 2.89 4.57 -1.07
C HIS A 176 3.25 5.63 -2.12
N ASP A 177 3.88 5.18 -3.21
CA ASP A 177 4.18 6.04 -4.36
C ASP A 177 3.05 6.03 -5.41
N GLY A 178 3.16 6.87 -6.44
CA GLY A 178 2.20 6.95 -7.55
C GLY A 178 2.43 5.92 -8.66
N VAL A 179 3.59 5.26 -8.67
CA VAL A 179 3.91 4.22 -9.66
C VAL A 179 3.46 2.87 -9.11
N PRO A 180 2.47 2.21 -9.73
CA PRO A 180 2.06 0.88 -9.30
C PRO A 180 3.11 -0.17 -9.70
N ASN A 181 3.26 -1.19 -8.87
CA ASN A 181 4.05 -2.40 -9.10
C ASN A 181 3.11 -3.62 -9.11
N GLY A 182 2.37 -3.76 -10.22
CA GLY A 182 1.37 -4.80 -10.41
C GLY A 182 -0.07 -4.30 -10.39
N GLU A 183 -0.97 -5.18 -10.78
CA GLU A 183 -2.40 -4.87 -10.93
C GLU A 183 -3.26 -6.05 -10.48
N ARG A 184 -4.46 -5.76 -9.99
CA ARG A 184 -5.50 -6.74 -9.63
C ARG A 184 -6.76 -6.49 -10.43
N THR A 185 -7.31 -7.55 -11.00
CA THR A 185 -8.44 -7.47 -11.92
C THR A 185 -9.67 -8.09 -11.27
N ILE A 186 -10.69 -7.31 -10.98
CA ILE A 186 -11.96 -7.76 -10.40
C ILE A 186 -13.00 -7.86 -11.50
N VAL A 187 -13.63 -9.03 -11.63
CA VAL A 187 -14.79 -9.24 -12.51
C VAL A 187 -16.04 -9.02 -11.67
N GLY A 188 -16.82 -8.00 -12.02
CA GLY A 188 -18.06 -7.71 -11.32
C GLY A 188 -19.26 -8.51 -11.86
N PRO A 189 -20.44 -8.38 -11.23
CA PRO A 189 -21.60 -9.26 -11.47
C PRO A 189 -22.13 -9.27 -12.91
N GLU A 190 -21.94 -8.18 -13.66
CA GLU A 190 -22.35 -8.09 -15.07
C GLU A 190 -21.22 -8.47 -16.05
N GLY A 191 -20.17 -9.12 -15.56
CA GLY A 191 -18.96 -9.48 -16.33
C GLY A 191 -18.04 -8.29 -16.62
N HIS A 192 -18.31 -7.12 -16.03
CA HIS A 192 -17.47 -5.94 -16.21
C HIS A 192 -16.15 -6.09 -15.45
N THR A 193 -15.05 -5.96 -16.17
CA THR A 193 -13.71 -6.08 -15.61
C THR A 193 -13.21 -4.72 -15.13
N THR A 194 -12.83 -4.64 -13.85
CA THR A 194 -12.21 -3.47 -13.23
C THR A 194 -10.77 -3.79 -12.86
N VAL A 195 -9.86 -2.85 -13.07
CA VAL A 195 -8.43 -3.03 -12.84
C VAL A 195 -7.99 -2.07 -11.76
N HIS A 196 -7.36 -2.61 -10.73
CA HIS A 196 -6.89 -1.90 -9.58
C HIS A 196 -5.37 -1.92 -9.53
N PRO A 197 -4.71 -0.77 -9.31
CA PRO A 197 -3.28 -0.73 -9.14
C PRO A 197 -2.87 -1.39 -7.81
N VAL A 198 -1.69 -1.99 -7.80
CA VAL A 198 -1.01 -2.44 -6.59
C VAL A 198 0.18 -1.54 -6.38
N PHE A 199 0.24 -0.84 -5.25
CA PHE A 199 1.40 -0.01 -4.90
C PHE A 199 2.29 -0.75 -3.90
N ASP A 200 3.55 -0.38 -3.81
CA ASP A 200 4.42 -0.88 -2.75
C ASP A 200 4.37 0.09 -1.56
N GLU A 201 4.32 -0.46 -0.35
CA GLU A 201 4.48 0.29 0.89
C GLU A 201 5.87 0.95 0.92
N ILE A 202 5.87 2.25 1.26
CA ILE A 202 7.08 2.98 1.61
C ILE A 202 7.31 2.92 3.12
N GLU A 203 6.32 3.34 3.92
CA GLU A 203 6.40 3.28 5.37
C GLU A 203 5.02 3.10 6.01
N LEU A 204 5.00 2.59 7.25
CA LEU A 204 3.84 2.70 8.14
C LEU A 204 3.71 4.15 8.63
N TRP A 205 2.67 4.85 8.20
CA TRP A 205 2.45 6.27 8.50
C TRP A 205 1.67 6.47 9.80
N ALA A 206 0.58 5.71 9.99
CA ALA A 206 -0.16 5.71 11.25
C ALA A 206 -0.47 4.28 11.69
N PRO A 207 -0.06 3.89 12.90
CA PRO A 207 -0.39 2.59 13.46
C PRO A 207 -1.87 2.50 13.83
N SER A 208 -2.38 1.28 13.88
CA SER A 208 -3.72 0.95 14.39
C SER A 208 -3.58 0.42 15.82
N SER A 209 -4.48 0.86 16.70
CA SER A 209 -4.56 0.32 18.07
C SER A 209 -5.44 -0.93 18.17
N VAL A 210 -5.98 -1.41 17.06
CA VAL A 210 -6.85 -2.58 17.02
C VAL A 210 -5.97 -3.82 16.89
N PRO A 211 -5.95 -4.73 17.87
CA PRO A 211 -5.15 -5.94 17.79
C PRO A 211 -5.77 -6.94 16.80
N THR A 212 -4.91 -7.79 16.24
CA THR A 212 -5.31 -8.91 15.40
C THR A 212 -5.29 -10.19 16.22
N TRP A 213 -6.34 -10.97 16.04
CA TRP A 213 -6.53 -12.28 16.63
C TRP A 213 -6.58 -13.33 15.53
N VAL A 214 -6.10 -14.52 15.85
CA VAL A 214 -6.32 -15.72 15.05
C VAL A 214 -7.25 -16.63 15.82
N VAL A 215 -8.20 -17.23 15.12
CA VAL A 215 -9.13 -18.20 15.69
C VAL A 215 -9.38 -19.32 14.68
N LEU A 216 -9.58 -20.53 15.18
CA LEU A 216 -10.12 -21.63 14.40
C LEU A 216 -11.64 -21.69 14.59
N LEU A 217 -12.38 -21.59 13.49
CA LEU A 217 -13.82 -21.74 13.46
C LEU A 217 -14.20 -23.11 12.90
N GLU A 218 -15.31 -23.65 13.37
CA GLU A 218 -16.11 -24.63 12.66
C GLU A 218 -17.36 -23.90 12.16
N ALA A 219 -17.51 -23.81 10.85
CA ALA A 219 -18.67 -23.19 10.20
C ALA A 219 -19.24 -24.20 9.21
N ALA A 220 -20.47 -24.67 9.41
CA ALA A 220 -21.02 -25.74 8.58
C ALA A 220 -21.23 -25.31 7.11
N GLU A 221 -21.47 -24.02 6.88
CA GLU A 221 -21.69 -23.42 5.56
C GLU A 221 -20.97 -22.08 5.39
N GLU A 222 -20.79 -21.63 4.13
CA GLU A 222 -20.27 -20.29 3.80
C GLU A 222 -21.05 -19.18 4.53
N SER A 223 -22.37 -19.33 4.62
CA SER A 223 -23.27 -18.36 5.24
C SER A 223 -22.99 -18.15 6.74
N ASP A 224 -22.46 -19.18 7.42
CA ASP A 224 -22.04 -19.12 8.81
C ASP A 224 -20.75 -18.32 8.96
N ARG A 225 -19.74 -18.55 8.12
CA ARG A 225 -18.53 -17.71 8.09
C ARG A 225 -18.87 -16.26 7.79
N ASP A 226 -19.69 -16.02 6.76
CA ASP A 226 -20.10 -14.66 6.38
C ASP A 226 -20.85 -13.94 7.51
N ALA A 227 -21.53 -14.68 8.39
CA ALA A 227 -22.23 -14.10 9.54
C ALA A 227 -21.26 -13.49 10.55
N LEU A 228 -20.09 -14.10 10.77
CA LEU A 228 -19.06 -13.53 11.64
C LEU A 228 -18.47 -12.25 11.05
N GLU A 229 -18.18 -12.24 9.74
CA GLU A 229 -17.68 -11.06 9.04
C GLU A 229 -18.67 -9.90 9.12
N ARG A 230 -19.97 -10.18 8.92
CA ARG A 230 -21.04 -9.19 9.12
C ARG A 230 -21.11 -8.68 10.56
N LEU A 231 -21.08 -9.59 11.54
CA LEU A 231 -21.15 -9.22 12.97
C LEU A 231 -19.98 -8.33 13.39
N ALA A 232 -18.76 -8.65 12.96
CA ALA A 232 -17.58 -7.83 13.21
C ALA A 232 -17.69 -6.46 12.53
N ALA A 233 -18.15 -6.42 11.28
CA ALA A 233 -18.35 -5.18 10.53
C ALA A 233 -19.42 -4.27 11.17
N GLU A 234 -20.53 -4.83 11.62
CA GLU A 234 -21.60 -4.11 12.34
C GLU A 234 -21.10 -3.53 13.68
N ALA A 235 -20.15 -4.20 14.32
CA ALA A 235 -19.47 -3.70 15.52
C ALA A 235 -18.37 -2.65 15.22
N GLY A 236 -18.12 -2.33 13.95
CA GLY A 236 -17.09 -1.36 13.53
C GLY A 236 -15.67 -1.93 13.40
N TYR A 237 -15.56 -3.26 13.31
CA TYR A 237 -14.33 -4.03 13.27
C TYR A 237 -14.27 -4.87 11.99
N ALA A 238 -13.36 -5.85 11.92
CA ALA A 238 -13.29 -6.77 10.79
C ALA A 238 -13.04 -8.20 11.26
N ALA A 239 -13.53 -9.15 10.46
CA ALA A 239 -13.10 -10.53 10.46
C ALA A 239 -12.83 -10.93 9.00
N GLU A 240 -11.91 -11.87 8.79
CA GLU A 240 -11.53 -12.34 7.46
C GLU A 240 -11.16 -13.82 7.51
N ASP A 241 -11.75 -14.62 6.63
CA ASP A 241 -11.40 -16.03 6.46
C ASP A 241 -10.14 -16.20 5.61
N TRP A 242 -9.00 -16.42 6.27
CA TRP A 242 -7.72 -16.63 5.59
C TRP A 242 -7.63 -17.99 4.90
N SER A 243 -8.50 -18.94 5.23
CA SER A 243 -8.53 -20.25 4.57
C SER A 243 -8.98 -20.16 3.11
N SER A 244 -9.73 -19.09 2.77
CA SER A 244 -10.26 -18.86 1.43
C SER A 244 -9.85 -17.52 0.81
N SER A 245 -9.43 -16.52 1.60
CA SER A 245 -9.10 -15.18 1.08
C SER A 245 -7.64 -15.00 0.66
N VAL A 246 -6.73 -15.85 1.16
CA VAL A 246 -5.30 -15.74 0.88
C VAL A 246 -4.99 -16.35 -0.48
N ARG A 247 -3.98 -15.82 -1.17
CA ARG A 247 -3.46 -16.42 -2.42
C ARG A 247 -1.94 -16.39 -2.43
N LEU A 248 -1.32 -17.53 -2.73
CA LEU A 248 0.14 -17.64 -2.82
C LEU A 248 0.61 -17.44 -4.25
N LEU A 249 1.21 -16.28 -4.52
CA LEU A 249 1.75 -15.91 -5.82
C LEU A 249 3.28 -15.88 -5.79
N CYS A 250 3.93 -16.32 -6.87
CA CYS A 250 5.35 -15.98 -7.04
C CYS A 250 5.53 -14.47 -7.23
N ARG A 251 6.74 -13.95 -6.97
CA ARG A 251 7.06 -12.52 -7.10
C ARG A 251 6.63 -11.94 -8.46
N ALA A 252 7.01 -12.62 -9.55
CA ALA A 252 6.70 -12.16 -10.90
C ALA A 252 5.19 -12.03 -11.15
N CYS A 253 4.37 -12.98 -10.66
CA CYS A 253 2.92 -12.87 -10.76
C CYS A 253 2.37 -11.76 -9.88
N SER A 254 2.88 -11.61 -8.65
CA SER A 254 2.43 -10.56 -7.73
C SER A 254 2.64 -9.14 -8.30
N GLU A 255 3.80 -8.93 -8.95
CA GLU A 255 4.21 -7.69 -9.64
C GLU A 255 3.59 -7.52 -11.04
N SER A 256 2.88 -8.54 -11.53
CA SER A 256 2.17 -8.51 -12.81
C SER A 256 0.70 -8.11 -12.64
N ARG A 257 -0.03 -8.11 -13.76
CA ARG A 257 -1.50 -8.03 -13.77
C ARG A 257 -2.09 -9.41 -13.50
N MET A 258 -2.86 -9.52 -12.41
CA MET A 258 -3.49 -10.77 -11.99
C MET A 258 -5.00 -10.64 -11.82
N PRO A 259 -5.80 -11.66 -12.14
CA PRO A 259 -7.17 -11.77 -11.65
C PRO A 259 -7.20 -11.78 -10.11
N SER A 260 -8.13 -11.03 -9.54
CA SER A 260 -8.54 -11.09 -8.14
C SER A 260 -9.61 -12.17 -7.98
N GLU A 261 -9.60 -12.87 -6.85
CA GLU A 261 -10.67 -13.82 -6.52
C GLU A 261 -11.90 -13.13 -5.91
N GLN A 262 -11.83 -11.82 -5.63
CA GLN A 262 -13.03 -11.02 -5.40
C GLN A 262 -13.77 -10.85 -6.73
N GLY A 263 -14.80 -11.68 -6.98
CA GLY A 263 -15.53 -11.71 -8.25
C GLY A 263 -16.26 -13.05 -8.45
N ASP A 264 -17.05 -13.16 -9.52
CA ASP A 264 -18.06 -14.18 -9.88
C ASP A 264 -17.64 -15.67 -9.97
N GLY A 265 -16.62 -16.11 -9.22
CA GLY A 265 -16.37 -17.52 -8.93
C GLY A 265 -15.79 -18.35 -10.09
N LEU A 266 -15.38 -17.72 -11.20
CA LEU A 266 -14.69 -18.41 -12.30
C LEU A 266 -13.17 -18.41 -12.05
N ALA A 267 -12.71 -19.45 -11.35
CA ALA A 267 -11.29 -19.67 -11.10
C ALA A 267 -10.52 -19.94 -12.40
N GLN A 268 -9.75 -18.96 -12.87
CA GLN A 268 -8.63 -19.22 -13.77
C GLN A 268 -7.43 -19.58 -12.91
N HIS A 269 -7.19 -20.89 -12.77
CA HIS A 269 -5.97 -21.41 -12.15
C HIS A 269 -4.76 -20.91 -12.93
N ASP A 270 -3.98 -20.01 -12.33
CA ASP A 270 -2.69 -19.59 -12.88
C ASP A 270 -1.71 -20.78 -12.71
N PRO A 271 -1.01 -21.24 -13.76
CA PRO A 271 0.00 -22.31 -13.64
C PRO A 271 1.17 -21.96 -12.69
N HIS A 272 1.30 -20.70 -12.26
CA HIS A 272 2.24 -20.23 -11.24
C HIS A 272 1.61 -19.99 -9.86
N ASP A 273 0.33 -20.32 -9.73
CA ASP A 273 -0.34 -20.45 -8.44
C ASP A 273 0.10 -21.77 -7.80
N HIS A 274 0.79 -21.66 -6.66
CA HIS A 274 1.27 -22.84 -5.93
C HIS A 274 0.26 -23.36 -4.90
N SER A 275 -0.97 -22.82 -4.89
CA SER A 275 -2.07 -23.45 -4.18
C SER A 275 -2.50 -24.72 -4.92
N VAL A 276 -2.33 -25.87 -4.28
CA VAL A 276 -2.66 -27.17 -4.87
C VAL A 276 -4.09 -27.55 -4.48
N PRO A 277 -4.99 -27.83 -5.43
CA PRO A 277 -6.30 -28.40 -5.10
C PRO A 277 -6.15 -29.72 -4.34
N GLY A 278 -6.66 -29.78 -3.10
CA GLY A 278 -6.72 -31.02 -2.30
C GLY A 278 -5.42 -31.45 -1.60
N ARG A 279 -4.38 -30.61 -1.58
CA ARG A 279 -3.27 -30.75 -0.61
C ARG A 279 -3.05 -29.41 0.07
N PRO A 280 -3.59 -29.20 1.29
CA PRO A 280 -3.27 -28.02 2.04
C PRO A 280 -1.77 -28.12 2.40
N GLY A 281 -0.96 -27.22 1.83
CA GLY A 281 0.15 -26.69 2.61
C GLY A 281 -0.42 -25.99 3.85
N PRO A 282 0.41 -25.52 4.79
CA PRO A 282 -0.06 -24.88 6.02
C PRO A 282 -1.04 -23.72 5.78
N LEU A 283 -1.09 -23.16 4.56
CA LEU A 283 -1.94 -22.05 4.12
C LEU A 283 -2.53 -22.31 2.71
N GLY A 284 -2.88 -23.56 2.37
CA GLY A 284 -3.25 -23.95 1.00
C GLY A 284 -4.73 -23.78 0.66
N HIS A 285 -5.02 -23.03 -0.41
CA HIS A 285 -6.36 -22.67 -0.91
C HIS A 285 -7.04 -23.83 -1.64
N THR A 286 -8.37 -23.92 -1.52
CA THR A 286 -9.24 -24.71 -2.38
C THR A 286 -9.83 -23.82 -3.47
N GLY A 287 -9.45 -24.04 -4.73
CA GLY A 287 -10.03 -23.31 -5.86
C GLY A 287 -11.55 -23.50 -5.97
N ALA A 288 -12.24 -22.49 -6.54
CA ALA A 288 -13.68 -22.51 -6.72
C ALA A 288 -14.15 -23.78 -7.47
N GLY A 289 -15.00 -24.57 -6.80
CA GLY A 289 -15.55 -25.82 -7.33
C GLY A 289 -15.20 -27.10 -6.54
N MET A 290 -14.44 -27.02 -5.44
CA MET A 290 -14.33 -28.11 -4.47
C MET A 290 -14.94 -27.75 -3.09
N LEU A 291 -15.70 -28.72 -2.58
CA LEU A 291 -16.35 -28.85 -1.27
C LEU A 291 -15.87 -27.88 -0.18
N TRP A 292 -16.80 -27.06 0.32
CA TRP A 292 -16.69 -26.35 1.59
C TRP A 292 -16.13 -27.29 2.68
N SER A 293 -15.01 -26.90 3.30
CA SER A 293 -14.51 -27.53 4.53
C SER A 293 -15.15 -26.84 5.74
N PRO A 294 -15.61 -27.49 6.82
CA PRO A 294 -16.16 -26.71 7.93
C PRO A 294 -15.12 -25.94 8.75
N GLU A 295 -13.93 -26.51 8.93
CA GLU A 295 -12.85 -25.88 9.71
C GLU A 295 -12.23 -24.70 8.94
N ARG A 296 -12.08 -23.55 9.61
CA ARG A 296 -11.60 -22.29 9.05
C ARG A 296 -10.62 -21.60 9.99
N GLU A 297 -9.45 -21.23 9.49
CA GLU A 297 -8.59 -20.25 10.13
C GLU A 297 -9.03 -18.83 9.75
N CYS A 298 -9.35 -18.01 10.74
CA CYS A 298 -9.84 -16.66 10.54
C CYS A 298 -9.05 -15.63 11.34
N GLY A 299 -8.77 -14.50 10.70
CA GLY A 299 -8.30 -13.29 11.37
C GLY A 299 -9.47 -12.47 11.93
N LEU A 300 -9.33 -11.92 13.13
CA LEU A 300 -10.26 -10.93 13.68
C LEU A 300 -9.50 -9.68 14.14
N ALA A 301 -9.94 -8.51 13.71
CA ALA A 301 -9.39 -7.23 14.15
C ALA A 301 -10.37 -6.54 15.10
N ALA A 302 -10.27 -6.81 16.40
CA ALA A 302 -11.17 -6.26 17.41
C ALA A 302 -10.48 -6.10 18.77
N PRO A 303 -10.91 -5.15 19.63
CA PRO A 303 -10.36 -5.01 20.97
C PRO A 303 -10.55 -6.27 21.82
N ALA A 304 -9.60 -6.54 22.71
CA ALA A 304 -9.63 -7.68 23.62
C ALA A 304 -10.94 -7.77 24.45
N SER A 305 -11.55 -6.62 24.78
CA SER A 305 -12.81 -6.55 25.52
C SER A 305 -14.02 -7.02 24.73
N LEU A 306 -13.92 -7.15 23.42
CA LEU A 306 -15.05 -7.42 22.52
C LEU A 306 -14.91 -8.75 21.78
N VAL A 307 -13.69 -9.15 21.41
CA VAL A 307 -13.45 -10.31 20.51
C VAL A 307 -14.17 -11.59 20.94
N ARG A 308 -14.11 -11.95 22.22
CA ARG A 308 -14.82 -13.14 22.75
C ARG A 308 -16.34 -12.99 22.67
N GLY A 309 -16.86 -11.81 22.96
CA GLY A 309 -18.30 -11.55 22.86
C GLY A 309 -18.83 -11.64 21.44
N LEU A 310 -18.04 -11.26 20.43
CA LEU A 310 -18.39 -11.45 19.01
C LEU A 310 -18.48 -12.95 18.66
N LEU A 311 -17.46 -13.72 19.06
CA LEU A 311 -17.41 -15.16 18.77
C LEU A 311 -18.50 -15.95 19.51
N ASP A 312 -18.73 -15.64 20.78
CA ASP A 312 -19.78 -16.27 21.59
C ASP A 312 -21.19 -15.91 21.07
N GLY A 313 -21.39 -14.65 20.64
CA GLY A 313 -22.64 -14.22 20.01
C GLY A 313 -22.88 -14.92 18.67
N TRP A 314 -21.83 -15.03 17.84
CA TRP A 314 -21.89 -15.74 16.56
C TRP A 314 -22.29 -17.21 16.71
N VAL A 315 -21.74 -17.91 17.72
CA VAL A 315 -22.13 -19.29 18.06
C VAL A 315 -23.55 -19.36 18.61
N ALA A 316 -23.94 -18.45 19.51
CA ALA A 316 -25.27 -18.46 20.12
C ALA A 316 -26.40 -18.33 19.09
N ASP A 317 -26.16 -17.65 17.96
CA ASP A 317 -27.12 -17.50 16.87
C ASP A 317 -27.34 -18.80 16.07
N SER A 318 -26.38 -19.73 16.05
CA SER A 318 -26.52 -21.05 15.41
C SER A 318 -25.61 -22.10 16.06
N PRO A 319 -25.96 -22.60 17.27
CA PRO A 319 -25.06 -23.43 18.07
C PRO A 319 -24.82 -24.83 17.48
N ASP A 320 -25.69 -25.28 16.57
CA ASP A 320 -25.56 -26.58 15.91
C ASP A 320 -24.62 -26.54 14.68
N THR A 321 -24.30 -25.35 14.17
CA THR A 321 -23.52 -25.18 12.93
C THR A 321 -22.25 -24.35 13.11
N ARG A 322 -22.03 -23.79 14.31
CA ARG A 322 -20.95 -22.85 14.61
C ARG A 322 -20.24 -23.22 15.89
N GLU A 323 -18.93 -23.31 15.84
CA GLU A 323 -18.05 -23.45 17.00
C GLU A 323 -16.75 -22.66 16.75
N TRP A 324 -16.05 -22.28 17.82
CA TRP A 324 -14.72 -21.66 17.71
C TRP A 324 -13.78 -22.18 18.79
N ARG A 325 -12.49 -22.22 18.48
CA ARG A 325 -11.41 -22.64 19.38
C ARG A 325 -10.10 -21.92 19.07
N ASP A 326 -9.10 -22.11 19.94
CA ASP A 326 -7.72 -21.67 19.72
C ASP A 326 -7.57 -20.17 19.39
N LEU A 327 -8.30 -19.31 20.14
CA LEU A 327 -8.23 -17.86 20.00
C LEU A 327 -6.92 -17.31 20.60
N GLU A 328 -6.10 -16.69 19.76
CA GLU A 328 -4.79 -16.13 20.13
C GLU A 328 -4.59 -14.71 19.57
N GLU A 329 -3.95 -13.83 20.35
CA GLU A 329 -3.54 -12.50 19.89
C GLU A 329 -2.17 -12.61 19.21
N VAL A 330 -2.04 -12.09 17.98
CA VAL A 330 -0.85 -12.31 17.13
C VAL A 330 -0.12 -11.04 16.72
N CYS A 331 -0.84 -9.92 16.63
CA CYS A 331 -0.23 -8.61 16.52
C CYS A 331 -0.98 -7.58 17.33
#